data_AF-A0A2M8E3U6-F1
#
_entry.id   AF-A0A2M8E3U6-F1
#
_cell.length_a   1.000
_cell.length_b   1.000
_cell.length_c   1.000
_cell.angle_alpha   90.00
_cell.angle_beta   90.00
_cell.angle_gamma   90.00
#
_symmetry.space_group_name_H-M   'P 1'
#
loop_
_entity.id
_entity.type
_entity.pdbx_description
1 polymer ?
#
loop_
_entity_poly.entity_id
_entity_poly.type
_entity_poly.pdbx_seq_one_letter_code
_entity_poly.pdbx_strand_id
1 'polypeptide(L)' 'RPLANDLRQCALKVFPFVLIYKVLADEILIIAFANTHRRPAYWRDSLKKRP' A
#
# COMPACT_ATOMS: atom_id res chain seq x y z
N ARG A 1 -0.88 14.07 -3.14
CA ARG A 1 -1.88 14.03 -4.23
C ARG A 1 -3.12 13.33 -3.69
N PRO A 2 -4.31 13.91 -3.76
CA PRO A 2 -5.54 13.19 -3.48
C PRO A 2 -5.73 12.12 -4.56
N LEU A 3 -5.97 10.88 -4.15
CA LEU A 3 -6.61 9.88 -5.00
C LEU A 3 -8.12 10.18 -5.01
N ALA A 4 -8.85 9.65 -6.00
CA ALA A 4 -10.31 9.79 -6.03
C ALA A 4 -10.95 9.37 -4.69
N ASN A 5 -12.09 9.98 -4.33
CA ASN A 5 -12.92 9.61 -3.17
C ASN A 5 -12.25 9.78 -1.77
N ASP A 6 -11.60 10.92 -1.49
CA ASP A 6 -10.94 11.22 -0.20
C ASP A 6 -9.81 10.26 0.20
N LEU A 7 -9.31 9.50 -0.77
CA LEU A 7 -8.16 8.64 -0.57
C LEU A 7 -6.88 9.47 -0.52
N ARG A 8 -6.09 9.25 0.52
CA ARG A 8 -4.79 9.88 0.72
C ARG A 8 -3.70 8.85 0.49
N GLN A 9 -2.58 9.30 -0.06
CA GLN A 9 -1.38 8.50 -0.19
C GLN A 9 -0.18 9.25 0.38
N CYS A 10 0.65 8.55 1.13
CA CYS A 10 1.97 9.02 1.56
C CYS A 10 3.06 7.99 1.27
N ALA A 11 4.28 8.47 1.04
CA ALA A 11 5.46 7.63 1.07
C ALA A 11 5.88 7.44 2.54
N LEU A 12 6.24 6.22 2.89
CA LEU A 12 6.78 5.93 4.21
C LEU A 12 8.26 6.32 4.28
N LYS A 13 8.74 6.63 5.48
CA LYS A 13 10.16 6.96 5.72
C LYS A 13 11.11 5.83 5.30
N VAL A 14 10.62 4.58 5.35
CA VAL A 14 11.35 3.43 4.85
C VAL A 14 11.00 3.27 3.37
N PHE A 15 12.00 3.48 2.53
CA PHE A 15 11.90 3.27 1.11
C PHE A 15 11.86 1.75 0.79
N PRO A 16 11.15 1.30 -0.27
CA PRO A 16 10.28 2.04 -1.20
C PRO A 16 8.80 1.73 -0.96
N PHE A 17 8.21 2.25 0.10
CA PHE A 17 6.82 1.92 0.43
C PHE A 17 5.88 3.13 0.35
N VAL A 18 4.66 2.88 -0.12
CA VAL A 18 3.55 3.83 -0.09
C VAL A 18 2.37 3.24 0.66
N LEU A 19 1.71 4.09 1.42
CA LEU A 19 0.49 3.78 2.18
C LEU A 19 -0.67 4.55 1.57
N ILE A 20 -1.76 3.84 1.26
CA ILE A 20 -3.05 4.43 0.85
C ILE A 20 -4.01 4.27 2.02
N TYR A 21 -4.57 5.39 2.46
CA TYR A 21 -5.44 5.43 3.63
C TYR A 21 -6.55 6.46 3.46
N LYS A 22 -7.58 6.33 4.29
CA LYS A 22 -8.64 7.32 4.45
C LYS A 22 -8.67 7.78 5.91
N VAL A 23 -8.87 9.08 6.11
CA VAL A 23 -9.12 9.63 7.45
C VAL A 23 -10.63 9.63 7.65
N LEU A 24 -11.09 8.89 8.65
CA LEU A 24 -12.48 8.91 9.13
C LEU A 24 -12.56 9.81 10.37
N ALA A 25 -13.76 9.94 10.95
CA ALA A 25 -13.96 10.81 12.12
C ALA A 25 -13.10 10.38 13.31
N ASP A 26 -13.06 9.07 13.59
CA ASP A 26 -12.45 8.52 14.81
C ASP A 26 -11.21 7.66 14.54
N GLU A 27 -10.89 7.39 13.27
CA GLU A 27 -9.85 6.45 12.90
C GLU A 27 -9.18 6.74 11.55
N ILE A 28 -8.08 6.03 11.30
CA ILE A 28 -7.40 6.00 10.01
C ILE A 28 -7.57 4.60 9.42
N LEU A 29 -8.36 4.51 8.35
CA LEU A 29 -8.55 3.26 7.61
C LEU A 29 -7.41 3.05 6.63
N ILE A 30 -6.57 2.05 6.88
CA ILE A 30 -5.54 1.61 5.93
C ILE A 30 -6.20 0.74 4.86
N ILE A 31 -6.10 1.17 3.60
CA ILE A 31 -6.75 0.50 2.47
C ILE A 31 -5.75 -0.37 1.72
N ALA A 32 -4.54 0.14 1.50
CA ALA A 32 -3.50 -0.61 0.81
C ALA A 32 -2.10 -0.16 1.23
N PHE A 33 -1.15 -1.09 1.12
CA PHE A 33 0.27 -0.87 1.28
C PHE A 33 1.00 -1.49 0.09
N ALA A 34 1.87 -0.72 -0.55
CA ALA A 34 2.57 -1.18 -1.75
C ALA A 34 4.06 -0.85 -1.70
N ASN A 35 4.87 -1.79 -2.21
CA ASN A 35 6.27 -1.55 -2.52
C ASN A 35 6.35 -0.97 -3.95
N THR A 36 6.88 0.24 -4.10
CA THR A 36 6.86 0.96 -5.40
C THR A 36 7.87 0.44 -6.41
N HIS A 37 8.80 -0.43 -6.02
CA HIS A 37 9.78 -1.05 -6.93
C HIS A 37 9.33 -2.41 -7.47
N ARG A 38 8.32 -3.04 -6.86
CA ARG A 38 7.88 -4.38 -7.22
C ARG A 38 6.56 -4.32 -7.97
N ARG A 39 6.42 -5.16 -9.00
CA ARG A 39 5.16 -5.29 -9.74
C ARG A 39 4.05 -5.79 -8.81
N PRO A 40 2.80 -5.34 -8.96
CA PRO A 40 1.67 -5.91 -8.23
C PRO A 40 1.66 -7.44 -8.31
N ALA A 41 1.36 -8.09 -7.19
CA ALA A 41 1.29 -9.55 -7.08
C ALA A 41 2.60 -10.35 -7.31
N TYR A 42 3.78 -9.72 -7.40
CA TYR A 42 5.06 -10.42 -7.57
C TYR A 42 5.31 -11.54 -6.54
N TRP A 43 4.77 -11.41 -5.34
CA TRP A 43 4.94 -12.36 -4.24
C TRP A 43 4.23 -13.70 -4.49
N ARG A 44 3.27 -13.75 -5.42
CA ARG A 44 2.59 -14.99 -5.81
C ARG A 44 3.57 -15.99 -6.41
N ASP A 45 4.61 -15.51 -7.09
CA ASP A 45 5.66 -16.36 -7.65
C ASP A 45 6.51 -17.01 -6.54
N SER A 46 6.62 -16.36 -5.37
CA SER A 46 7.34 -16.89 -4.21
C SER A 46 6.55 -17.96 -3.46
N LEU A 47 5.22 -17.98 -3.56
CA LEU A 47 4.38 -19.01 -2.92
C LEU A 47 4.51 -20.39 -3.57
N LYS A 48 4.97 -20.46 -4.83
CA LYS A 48 5.20 -21.73 -5.55
C LYS A 48 6.41 -22.52 -5.05
N LYS A 49 7.25 -21.93 -4.19
CA LYS A 49 8.53 -22.51 -3.75
C LYS A 49 8.51 -23.11 -2.35
N ARG A 50 7.35 -23.25 -1.70
CA ARG A 50 7.27 -23.95 -0.41
C ARG A 50 7.08 -25.45 -0.65
N PRO A 51 8.01 -26.32 -0.21
CA PRO A 51 7.77 -27.76 -0.15
C PRO A 51 6.66 -28.10 0.85
#